data_AF-A0AAV0WFE9-F1
#
_entry.id   AF-A0AAV0WFE9-F1
#
_cell.length_a   1.000
_cell.length_b   1.000
_cell.length_c   1.000
_cell.angle_alpha   90.00
_cell.angle_beta   90.00
_cell.angle_gamma   90.00
#
_symmetry.space_group_name_H-M   'P 1'
#
loop_
_entity.id
_entity.type
_entity.pdbx_description
1 polymer ?
#
loop_
_entity_poly.entity_id
_entity_poly.type
_entity_poly.pdbx_seq_one_letter_code
_entity_poly.pdbx_strand_id
1 'polypeptide(L)'
;MEKFEKISYHENSMYHREANTTWLLRENSLNSINQQIYKQISTETQYWIEVLKRVVAVIKYLSSHGLPFRGDNEVFGEKYYGNFLGLLELISEFDPFLKTHIELHGNKGRGHPSYLSKTILNELIILIKRRVINYIENETEKVNIFHLFWTQLRICLRQIKWQ
;
A
#
# COMPACT_ATOMS: atom_id res chain seq x y z
N MET A 1 3.17 -42.96 23.03
CA MET A 1 4.07 -43.44 21.95
C MET A 1 3.28 -44.01 20.78
N GLU A 2 2.31 -44.90 21.00
CA GLU A 2 1.48 -45.54 19.95
C GLU A 2 0.92 -44.63 18.85
N LYS A 3 0.50 -43.39 19.17
CA LYS A 3 -0.11 -42.50 18.18
C LYS A 3 0.89 -42.02 17.11
N PHE A 4 2.15 -41.78 17.51
CA PHE A 4 3.21 -41.36 16.59
C PHE A 4 3.61 -42.50 15.65
N GLU A 5 3.67 -43.72 16.15
CA GLU A 5 3.97 -44.91 15.34
C GLU A 5 2.85 -45.17 14.32
N LYS A 6 1.58 -45.01 14.70
CA LYS A 6 0.45 -45.16 13.77
C LYS A 6 0.45 -44.12 12.65
N ILE A 7 0.79 -42.86 12.95
CA ILE A 7 0.92 -41.80 11.93
C ILE A 7 2.07 -42.15 10.97
N SER A 8 3.23 -42.52 11.51
CA SER A 8 4.39 -42.90 10.71
C SER A 8 4.09 -44.08 9.78
N TYR A 9 3.38 -45.11 10.27
CA TYR A 9 3.01 -46.25 9.45
C TYR A 9 2.02 -45.87 8.33
N HIS A 10 1.06 -44.98 8.62
CA HIS A 10 0.10 -44.48 7.65
C HIS A 10 0.77 -43.61 6.57
N GLU A 11 1.63 -42.65 6.95
CA GLU A 11 2.36 -41.78 6.01
C GLU A 11 3.27 -42.58 5.07
N ASN A 12 3.81 -43.71 5.55
CA ASN A 12 4.63 -44.60 4.77
C ASN A 12 3.84 -45.65 3.97
N SER A 13 2.53 -45.74 4.15
CA SER A 13 1.69 -46.67 3.40
C SER A 13 1.66 -46.32 1.90
N MET A 14 1.52 -47.33 1.03
CA MET A 14 1.43 -47.08 -0.41
C MET A 14 0.24 -46.19 -0.77
N TYR A 15 -0.92 -46.38 -0.13
CA TYR A 15 -2.10 -45.57 -0.36
C TYR A 15 -1.87 -44.08 -0.06
N HIS A 16 -1.22 -43.76 1.06
CA HIS A 16 -0.90 -42.38 1.39
C HIS A 16 0.08 -41.76 0.39
N ARG A 17 1.13 -42.51 0.05
CA ARG A 17 2.15 -42.05 -0.92
C ARG A 17 1.56 -41.83 -2.31
N GLU A 18 0.67 -42.70 -2.78
CA GLU A 18 0.00 -42.58 -4.06
C GLU A 18 -0.99 -41.40 -4.08
N ALA A 19 -1.77 -41.23 -3.01
CA ALA A 19 -2.64 -40.07 -2.85
C ALA A 19 -1.84 -38.76 -2.83
N ASN A 20 -0.71 -38.72 -2.11
CA ASN A 20 0.16 -37.54 -2.05
C ASN A 20 0.83 -37.25 -3.40
N THR A 21 1.27 -38.29 -4.12
CA THR A 21 1.82 -38.15 -5.47
C THR A 21 0.76 -37.63 -6.44
N THR A 22 -0.46 -38.14 -6.36
CA THR A 22 -1.61 -37.66 -7.16
C THR A 22 -1.94 -36.20 -6.85
N TRP A 23 -1.88 -35.80 -5.58
CA TRP A 23 -2.07 -34.41 -5.17
C TRP A 23 -0.98 -33.49 -5.73
N LEU A 24 0.30 -33.86 -5.60
CA LEU A 24 1.43 -33.09 -6.17
C LEU A 24 1.35 -32.96 -7.69
N LEU A 25 0.92 -34.01 -8.39
CA LEU A 25 0.72 -33.98 -9.84
C LEU A 25 -0.43 -33.04 -10.23
N ARG A 26 -1.52 -33.00 -9.45
CA ARG A 26 -2.65 -32.08 -9.67
C ARG A 26 -2.28 -30.63 -9.37
N GLU A 27 -1.50 -30.40 -8.33
CA GLU A 27 -0.99 -29.07 -7.96
C GLU A 27 -0.09 -28.49 -9.06
N ASN A 28 0.82 -29.31 -9.59
CA ASN A 28 1.79 -28.89 -10.61
C ASN A 28 1.25 -28.95 -12.05
N SER A 29 0.02 -29.40 -12.25
CA SER A 29 -0.60 -29.41 -13.58
C SER A 29 -0.84 -27.97 -14.08
N LEU A 30 -0.48 -27.71 -15.34
CA LEU A 30 -0.59 -26.39 -15.99
C LEU A 30 -2.01 -25.80 -16.04
N ASN A 31 -3.03 -26.65 -15.82
CA ASN A 31 -4.45 -26.27 -15.77
C ASN A 31 -5.07 -26.51 -14.39
N SER A 32 -4.26 -26.57 -13.34
CA SER A 32 -4.76 -26.72 -11.97
C SER A 32 -5.63 -25.52 -11.58
N ILE A 33 -6.74 -25.78 -10.88
CA ILE A 33 -7.61 -24.74 -10.30
C ILE A 33 -6.78 -23.79 -9.42
N ASN A 34 -5.78 -24.32 -8.72
CA ASN A 34 -4.88 -23.51 -7.88
C ASN A 34 -4.13 -22.46 -8.70
N GLN A 35 -3.57 -22.84 -9.85
CA GLN A 35 -2.85 -21.91 -10.73
C GLN A 35 -3.79 -20.83 -11.30
N GLN A 36 -5.02 -21.19 -11.64
CA GLN A 36 -6.03 -20.22 -12.10
C GLN A 36 -6.39 -19.21 -11.00
N ILE A 37 -6.58 -19.68 -9.76
CA ILE A 37 -6.84 -18.81 -8.60
C ILE A 37 -5.64 -17.89 -8.32
N TYR A 38 -4.41 -18.41 -8.32
CA TYR A 38 -3.22 -17.59 -8.13
C TYR A 38 -3.09 -16.52 -9.22
N LYS A 39 -3.37 -16.88 -10.47
CA LYS A 39 -3.37 -15.94 -11.59
C LYS A 39 -4.43 -14.85 -11.37
N GLN A 40 -5.64 -15.21 -10.97
CA GLN A 40 -6.70 -14.25 -10.68
C GLN A 40 -6.30 -13.28 -9.56
N ILE A 41 -5.81 -13.80 -8.42
CA ILE A 41 -5.33 -12.99 -7.30
C ILE A 41 -4.22 -12.05 -7.75
N SER A 42 -3.26 -12.54 -8.53
CA SER A 42 -2.16 -11.73 -9.05
C SER A 42 -2.67 -10.61 -9.97
N THR A 43 -3.62 -10.90 -10.86
CA THR A 43 -4.21 -9.89 -11.75
C THR A 43 -4.99 -8.82 -10.99
N GLU A 44 -5.79 -9.21 -9.99
CA GLU A 44 -6.53 -8.27 -9.15
C GLU A 44 -5.59 -7.42 -8.30
N THR A 45 -4.54 -8.04 -7.74
CA THR A 45 -3.51 -7.34 -6.97
C THR A 45 -2.83 -6.29 -7.84
N GLN A 46 -2.43 -6.65 -9.07
CA GLN A 46 -1.79 -5.72 -9.99
C GLN A 46 -2.73 -4.58 -10.36
N TYR A 47 -4.00 -4.86 -10.62
CA TYR A 47 -5.02 -3.86 -10.87
C TYR A 47 -5.10 -2.83 -9.73
N TRP A 48 -5.22 -3.28 -8.48
CA TRP A 48 -5.31 -2.39 -7.33
C TRP A 48 -4.01 -1.63 -7.05
N ILE A 49 -2.85 -2.24 -7.30
CA ILE A 49 -1.55 -1.54 -7.25
C ILE A 49 -1.53 -0.37 -8.23
N GLU A 50 -2.02 -0.57 -9.46
CA GLU A 50 -2.08 0.48 -10.48
C GLU A 50 -3.03 1.62 -10.09
N VAL A 51 -4.18 1.32 -9.49
CA VAL A 51 -5.08 2.34 -8.92
C VAL A 51 -4.38 3.11 -7.80
N LEU A 52 -3.78 2.41 -6.85
CA LEU A 52 -3.11 3.02 -5.69
C LEU A 52 -1.94 3.92 -6.07
N LYS A 53 -1.16 3.56 -7.10
CA LYS A 53 -0.05 4.40 -7.59
C LYS A 53 -0.54 5.80 -7.97
N ARG A 54 -1.67 5.89 -8.68
CA ARG A 54 -2.26 7.15 -9.14
C ARG A 54 -2.84 7.95 -7.97
N VAL A 55 -3.57 7.28 -7.08
CA VAL A 55 -4.12 7.89 -5.86
C VAL A 55 -3.00 8.48 -5.00
N VAL A 56 -1.92 7.75 -4.76
CA VAL A 56 -0.77 8.24 -3.98
C VAL A 56 -0.06 9.39 -4.68
N ALA A 57 0.05 9.36 -6.02
CA ALA A 57 0.65 10.48 -6.77
C ALA A 57 -0.15 11.78 -6.57
N VAL A 58 -1.48 11.71 -6.66
CA VAL A 58 -2.39 12.84 -6.39
C VAL A 58 -2.24 13.32 -4.94
N ILE A 59 -2.23 12.41 -3.95
CA ILE A 59 -2.06 12.78 -2.54
C ILE A 59 -0.74 13.52 -2.33
N LYS A 60 0.36 13.01 -2.90
CA LYS A 60 1.68 13.64 -2.80
C LYS A 60 1.67 15.04 -3.41
N TYR A 61 1.09 15.20 -4.59
CA TYR A 61 0.99 16.48 -5.27
C TYR A 61 0.22 17.51 -4.44
N LEU A 62 -0.96 17.15 -3.94
CA LEU A 62 -1.78 18.07 -3.12
C LEU A 62 -1.08 18.42 -1.81
N SER A 63 -0.45 17.43 -1.17
CA SER A 63 0.30 17.62 0.08
C SER A 63 1.47 18.59 -0.11
N SER A 64 2.25 18.44 -1.19
CA SER A 64 3.43 19.27 -1.43
C SER A 64 3.10 20.71 -1.77
N HIS A 65 1.90 20.95 -2.32
CA HIS A 65 1.42 22.29 -2.68
C HIS A 65 0.51 22.91 -1.61
N GLY A 66 0.29 22.23 -0.48
CA GLY A 66 -0.59 22.71 0.60
C GLY A 66 -2.06 22.83 0.19
N LEU A 67 -2.49 22.08 -0.83
CA LEU A 67 -3.86 22.14 -1.35
C LEU A 67 -4.77 21.24 -0.52
N PRO A 68 -6.00 21.69 -0.19
CA PRO A 68 -6.96 20.86 0.51
C PRO A 68 -7.39 19.69 -0.37
N PHE A 69 -7.44 18.48 0.19
CA PHE A 69 -7.84 17.28 -0.57
C PHE A 69 -9.33 17.26 -0.89
N ARG A 70 -10.15 17.81 0.01
CA ARG A 70 -11.61 17.69 0.02
C ARG A 70 -12.29 18.97 -0.44
N GLY A 71 -13.51 18.81 -0.95
CA GLY A 71 -14.46 19.87 -1.26
C GLY A 71 -15.82 19.51 -0.64
N ASP A 72 -16.86 20.24 -1.02
CA ASP A 72 -18.20 20.08 -0.44
C ASP A 72 -18.89 18.81 -0.95
N ASN A 73 -18.63 18.45 -2.22
CA ASN A 73 -19.18 17.26 -2.87
C ASN A 73 -18.10 16.21 -3.17
N GLU A 74 -18.50 14.94 -3.12
CA GLU A 74 -17.63 13.77 -3.33
C GLU A 74 -18.11 12.88 -4.49
N VAL A 75 -18.78 13.49 -5.47
CA VAL A 75 -19.33 12.82 -6.65
C VAL A 75 -18.56 13.29 -7.89
N PHE A 76 -18.10 12.35 -8.70
CA PHE A 76 -17.47 12.68 -9.98
C PHE A 76 -18.49 13.33 -10.93
N GLY A 77 -18.09 14.40 -11.61
CA GLY A 77 -18.92 15.11 -12.60
C GLY A 77 -19.91 16.13 -12.02
N GLU A 78 -20.01 16.28 -10.70
CA GLU A 78 -20.79 17.36 -10.08
C GLU A 78 -19.97 18.65 -9.93
N LYS A 79 -20.63 19.79 -9.74
CA LYS A 79 -19.95 21.05 -9.44
C LYS A 79 -19.46 21.03 -7.98
N TYR A 80 -18.29 21.64 -7.72
CA TYR A 80 -17.69 21.80 -6.36
C TYR A 80 -17.15 20.50 -5.70
N TYR A 81 -16.54 19.63 -6.51
CA TYR A 81 -15.82 18.45 -6.04
C TYR A 81 -14.41 18.82 -5.57
N GLY A 82 -13.91 18.12 -4.54
CA GLY A 82 -12.61 18.41 -3.93
C GLY A 82 -11.42 18.24 -4.88
N ASN A 83 -10.32 18.95 -4.63
CA ASN A 83 -9.13 18.94 -5.50
C ASN A 83 -8.58 17.53 -5.79
N PHE A 84 -8.79 16.57 -4.87
CA PHE A 84 -8.44 15.17 -5.10
C PHE A 84 -9.21 14.54 -6.26
N LEU A 85 -10.53 14.66 -6.26
CA LEU A 85 -11.37 14.14 -7.33
C LEU A 85 -11.17 14.95 -8.63
N GLY A 86 -10.98 16.27 -8.49
CA GLY A 86 -10.55 17.18 -9.57
C GLY A 86 -9.35 16.66 -10.34
N LEU A 87 -8.27 16.37 -9.61
CA LEU A 87 -7.03 15.94 -10.24
C LEU A 87 -7.14 14.52 -10.82
N LEU A 88 -7.88 13.62 -10.18
CA LEU A 88 -8.13 12.29 -10.72
C LEU A 88 -8.93 12.32 -12.03
N GLU A 89 -9.97 13.17 -12.10
CA GLU A 89 -10.74 13.37 -13.32
C GLU A 89 -9.85 13.93 -14.44
N LEU A 90 -9.03 14.94 -14.15
CA LEU A 90 -8.06 15.48 -15.11
C LEU A 90 -7.08 14.42 -15.61
N ILE A 91 -6.51 13.61 -14.72
CA ILE A 91 -5.58 12.53 -15.12
C ILE A 91 -6.32 11.49 -15.98
N SER A 92 -7.59 11.22 -15.69
CA SER A 92 -8.39 10.25 -16.45
C SER A 92 -8.63 10.65 -17.91
N GLU A 93 -8.50 11.94 -18.25
CA GLU A 93 -8.54 12.38 -19.65
C GLU A 93 -7.38 11.78 -20.48
N PHE A 94 -6.23 11.54 -19.83
CA PHE A 94 -5.01 11.05 -20.47
C PHE A 94 -4.67 9.59 -20.08
N ASP A 95 -5.39 9.04 -19.11
CA ASP A 95 -5.17 7.69 -18.59
C ASP A 95 -6.44 6.83 -18.77
N PRO A 96 -6.51 6.01 -19.85
CA PRO A 96 -7.66 5.15 -20.13
C PRO A 96 -7.97 4.17 -19.00
N PHE A 97 -6.94 3.68 -18.29
CA PHE A 97 -7.13 2.75 -17.18
C PHE A 97 -7.86 3.44 -16.03
N LEU A 98 -7.41 4.64 -15.66
CA LEU A 98 -8.06 5.40 -14.59
C LEU A 98 -9.48 5.81 -14.98
N LYS A 99 -9.68 6.22 -16.24
CA LYS A 99 -11.00 6.55 -16.77
C LYS A 99 -12.00 5.40 -16.60
N THR A 100 -11.65 4.21 -17.08
CA THR A 100 -12.49 3.02 -16.92
C THR A 100 -12.72 2.69 -15.44
N HIS A 101 -11.72 2.86 -14.57
CA HIS A 101 -11.90 2.65 -13.13
C HIS A 101 -12.93 3.63 -12.52
N ILE A 102 -12.83 4.92 -12.87
CA ILE A 102 -13.76 5.96 -12.38
C ILE A 102 -15.18 5.70 -12.91
N GLU A 103 -15.34 5.37 -14.18
CA GLU A 103 -16.66 5.06 -14.77
C GLU A 103 -17.32 3.86 -14.07
N LEU A 104 -16.53 2.82 -13.75
CA LEU A 104 -17.03 1.62 -13.11
C LEU A 104 -17.24 1.76 -11.60
N HIS A 105 -16.48 2.61 -10.90
CA HIS A 105 -16.41 2.61 -9.42
C HIS A 105 -16.55 3.98 -8.75
N GLY A 106 -16.46 5.08 -9.49
CA GLY A 106 -16.39 6.44 -8.94
C GLY A 106 -17.65 6.86 -8.18
N ASN A 107 -18.84 6.51 -8.69
CA ASN A 107 -20.12 6.95 -8.14
C ASN A 107 -21.03 5.78 -7.72
N LYS A 108 -20.46 4.64 -7.33
CA LYS A 108 -21.22 3.42 -6.98
C LYS A 108 -22.03 3.49 -5.66
N GLY A 109 -21.88 4.56 -4.88
CA GLY A 109 -22.58 4.72 -3.60
C GLY A 109 -22.00 3.84 -2.48
N ARG A 110 -22.80 3.59 -1.44
CA ARG A 110 -22.39 2.83 -0.24
C ARG A 110 -22.43 1.32 -0.50
N GLY A 111 -21.59 0.56 0.21
CA GLY A 111 -21.55 -0.92 0.12
C GLY A 111 -20.59 -1.48 -0.92
N HIS A 112 -19.87 -0.60 -1.65
CA HIS A 112 -18.82 -1.00 -2.59
C HIS A 112 -17.46 -0.47 -2.12
N PRO A 113 -16.40 -1.31 -2.10
CA PRO A 113 -15.06 -0.83 -1.81
C PRO A 113 -14.59 0.08 -2.94
N SER A 114 -14.32 1.34 -2.60
CA SER A 114 -13.76 2.33 -3.52
C SER A 114 -12.58 3.03 -2.87
N TYR A 115 -11.39 2.82 -3.44
CA TYR A 115 -10.16 3.51 -3.03
C TYR A 115 -10.19 5.01 -3.34
N LEU A 116 -11.22 5.47 -4.05
CA LEU A 116 -11.51 6.87 -4.33
C LEU A 116 -12.39 7.51 -3.24
N SER A 117 -12.94 6.71 -2.32
CA SER A 117 -13.78 7.21 -1.24
C SER A 117 -13.00 8.00 -0.21
N LYS A 118 -13.67 8.97 0.42
CA LYS A 118 -13.09 9.81 1.48
C LYS A 118 -12.53 9.04 2.68
N THR A 119 -13.11 7.88 2.98
CA THR A 119 -12.72 7.05 4.12
C THR A 119 -11.37 6.42 3.86
N ILE A 120 -11.22 5.76 2.70
CA ILE A 120 -9.95 5.15 2.31
C ILE A 120 -8.88 6.22 2.06
N LEU A 121 -9.24 7.36 1.45
CA LEU A 121 -8.33 8.50 1.29
C LEU A 121 -7.77 8.97 2.64
N ASN A 122 -8.61 9.12 3.67
CA ASN A 122 -8.15 9.50 5.00
C ASN A 122 -7.19 8.48 5.60
N GLU A 123 -7.49 7.19 5.49
CA GLU A 123 -6.62 6.13 5.97
C GLU A 123 -5.25 6.19 5.29
N LEU A 124 -5.23 6.37 3.96
CA LEU A 124 -3.99 6.53 3.19
C LEU A 124 -3.19 7.75 3.64
N ILE A 125 -3.84 8.90 3.85
CA ILE A 125 -3.19 10.12 4.36
C ILE A 125 -2.57 9.87 5.74
N ILE A 126 -3.29 9.20 6.65
CA ILE A 126 -2.78 8.86 7.98
C ILE A 126 -1.57 7.93 7.89
N LEU A 127 -1.62 6.91 7.03
CA LEU A 127 -0.51 5.98 6.81
C LEU A 127 0.73 6.68 6.26
N ILE A 128 0.55 7.56 5.26
CA ILE A 128 1.63 8.36 4.69
C ILE A 128 2.20 9.30 5.75
N LYS A 129 1.36 10.02 6.49
CA LYS A 129 1.75 10.91 7.58
C LYS A 129 2.62 10.19 8.61
N ARG A 130 2.15 9.02 9.10
CA ARG A 130 2.90 8.22 10.06
C ARG A 130 4.27 7.81 9.53
N ARG A 131 4.34 7.39 8.27
CA ARG A 131 5.61 6.99 7.64
C ARG A 131 6.59 8.15 7.51
N VAL A 132 6.10 9.34 7.18
CA VAL A 132 6.92 10.56 7.10
C VAL A 132 7.42 10.96 8.49
N ILE A 133 6.57 10.94 9.52
CA ILE A 133 6.98 11.26 10.90
C ILE A 133 8.07 10.28 11.38
N ASN A 134 7.84 8.98 11.25
CA ASN A 134 8.83 7.97 11.66
C ASN A 134 10.16 8.12 10.91
N TYR A 135 10.11 8.52 9.63
CA TYR A 135 11.31 8.81 8.86
C TYR A 135 12.07 10.00 9.44
N ILE A 136 11.38 11.10 9.73
CA ILE A 136 11.98 12.29 10.35
C ILE A 136 12.58 11.94 11.72
N GLU A 137 11.85 11.21 12.56
CA GLU A 137 12.34 10.77 13.87
C GLU A 137 13.64 9.97 13.75
N ASN A 138 13.68 8.98 12.86
CA ASN A 138 14.89 8.19 12.59
C ASN A 138 16.06 9.05 12.08
N GLU A 139 15.80 10.05 11.23
CA GLU A 139 16.85 10.96 10.77
C GLU A 139 17.34 11.87 11.90
N THR A 140 16.45 12.34 12.78
CA THR A 140 16.82 13.14 13.96
C THR A 140 17.59 12.34 15.02
N GLU A 141 17.38 11.03 15.14
CA GLU A 141 18.19 10.18 16.02
C GLU A 141 19.61 9.99 15.47
N LYS A 142 19.76 9.84 14.14
CA LYS A 142 21.05 9.69 13.47
C LYS A 142 21.86 10.97 13.48
N VAL A 143 21.21 12.09 13.16
CA VAL A 143 21.82 13.40 13.29
C VAL A 143 21.74 13.73 14.76
N ASN A 144 22.74 13.32 15.54
CA ASN A 144 22.91 13.78 16.90
C ASN A 144 23.21 15.30 16.84
N ILE A 145 22.19 16.12 16.60
CA ILE A 145 22.24 17.58 16.53
C ILE A 145 22.78 18.10 17.88
N PHE A 146 22.51 17.37 18.96
CA PHE A 146 23.16 17.60 20.25
C PHE A 146 24.68 17.41 20.18
N HIS A 147 25.22 16.40 19.50
CA HIS A 147 26.66 16.23 19.37
C HIS A 147 27.33 17.30 18.50
N LEU A 148 26.71 17.71 17.38
CA LEU A 148 27.23 18.79 16.53
C LEU A 148 27.18 20.15 17.25
N PHE A 149 26.08 20.44 17.95
CA PHE A 149 25.95 21.67 18.74
C PHE A 149 26.90 21.67 19.94
N TRP A 150 27.04 20.56 20.67
CA TRP A 150 28.00 20.43 21.79
C TRP A 150 29.45 20.42 21.35
N THR A 151 29.78 19.88 20.17
CA THR A 151 31.16 19.92 19.64
C THR A 151 31.52 21.33 19.19
N GLN A 152 30.63 22.04 18.48
CA GLN A 152 30.86 23.46 18.16
C GLN A 152 30.87 24.36 19.41
N LEU A 153 29.99 24.14 20.38
CA LEU A 153 30.01 24.87 21.66
C LEU A 153 31.28 24.58 22.46
N ARG A 154 31.78 23.33 22.50
CA ARG A 154 33.08 22.99 23.12
C ARG A 154 34.27 23.62 22.41
N ILE A 155 34.23 23.72 21.08
CA ILE A 155 35.28 24.38 20.28
C ILE A 155 35.28 25.89 20.58
N CYS A 156 34.12 26.56 20.56
CA CYS A 156 34.00 27.97 20.92
C CYS A 156 34.41 28.25 22.38
N LEU A 157 33.97 27.43 23.33
CA LEU A 157 34.34 27.58 24.75
C LEU A 157 35.83 27.31 25.01
N ARG A 158 36.51 26.47 24.20
CA ARG A 158 37.96 26.30 24.26
C ARG A 158 38.73 27.51 23.73
N GLN A 159 38.20 28.22 22.72
CA GLN A 159 38.85 29.44 22.20
C GLN A 159 38.70 30.63 23.15
N ILE A 160 37.60 30.72 23.90
CA ILE A 160 37.37 31.80 24.90
C ILE A 160 38.25 31.62 26.15
N LYS A 161 38.71 30.41 26.47
CA LYS A 161 39.59 30.14 27.64
C LYS A 161 41.09 30.40 27.42
N TRP A 162 41.48 30.90 26.25
CA TRP A 162 42.88 31.23 25.89
C TRP A 162 43.07 32.70 25.50
N GLN A 163 42.13 33.57 25.86
CA GLN A 163 42.30 35.02 25.93
C GLN A 163 42.06 35.47 27.38
#